data_AF-A0A4S4BHJ1-F1
#
_entry.id   AF-A0A4S4BHJ1-F1
#
_cell.length_a   1.000
_cell.length_b   1.000
_cell.length_c   1.000
_cell.angle_alpha   90.00
_cell.angle_beta   90.00
_cell.angle_gamma   90.00
#
_symmetry.space_group_name_H-M   'P 1'
#
loop_
_entity.id
_entity.type
_entity.pdbx_description
1 polymer ?
#
loop_
_entity_poly.entity_id
_entity_poly.type
_entity_poly.pdbx_seq_one_letter_code
_entity_poly.pdbx_strand_id
1 'polypeptide(L)' 'MRRMPLSADTAVKLAKHLNVPLEHLMHMPQHILIQKLAELAKAEQENNSDEAGDNRNNRGE' A
#
# COMPACT_ATOMS: atom_id res chain seq x y z
N MET A 1 7.77 -26.56 5.68
CA MET A 1 8.15 -25.13 5.69
C MET A 1 7.06 -24.33 4.98
N ARG A 2 6.17 -23.65 5.70
CA ARG A 2 5.17 -22.78 5.08
C ARG A 2 5.84 -21.44 4.78
N ARG A 3 6.32 -21.29 3.55
CA ARG A 3 6.94 -20.05 3.05
C ARG A 3 5.87 -18.96 3.08
N MET A 4 6.15 -17.85 3.74
CA MET A 4 5.25 -16.70 3.73
C MET A 4 5.17 -16.16 2.30
N PRO A 5 3.98 -15.90 1.73
CA PRO A 5 3.82 -15.51 0.34
C PRO A 5 4.01 -13.99 0.23
N LEU A 6 5.22 -13.48 0.43
CA LEU A 6 5.51 -12.16 -0.11
C LEU A 6 5.80 -12.35 -1.59
N SER A 7 4.75 -12.26 -2.40
CA SER A 7 4.87 -12.27 -3.85
C SER A 7 5.70 -11.07 -4.31
N ALA A 8 6.44 -11.23 -5.42
CA ALA A 8 7.24 -10.15 -6.00
C ALA A 8 6.39 -8.88 -6.28
N ASP A 9 5.12 -9.06 -6.63
CA ASP A 9 4.17 -7.97 -6.84
C ASP A 9 3.93 -7.13 -5.58
N THR A 10 3.71 -7.79 -4.44
CA THR A 10 3.51 -7.12 -3.14
C THR A 10 4.78 -6.40 -2.70
N ALA A 11 5.95 -6.98 -2.94
CA ALA A 11 7.23 -6.35 -2.64
C ALA A 11 7.45 -5.06 -3.45
N VAL A 12 7.13 -5.08 -4.75
CA VAL A 12 7.24 -3.90 -5.63
C VAL A 12 6.25 -2.81 -5.21
N LYS A 13 5.01 -3.17 -4.86
CA LYS A 13 4.00 -2.23 -4.36
C LYS A 13 4.43 -1.58 -3.04
N LEU A 14 4.95 -2.38 -2.11
CA LEU A 14 5.43 -1.89 -0.81
C LEU A 14 6.63 -0.97 -0.97
N ALA A 15 7.59 -1.31 -1.82
CA ALA A 15 8.75 -0.48 -2.15
C ALA A 15 8.33 0.88 -2.75
N LYS A 16 7.37 0.87 -3.68
CA LYS A 16 6.82 2.10 -4.27
C LYS A 16 6.06 2.95 -3.25
N HIS A 17 5.22 2.32 -2.43
CA HIS A 17 4.40 3.02 -1.42
C HIS A 17 5.28 3.69 -0.35
N LEU A 18 6.32 3.01 0.11
CA LEU A 18 7.27 3.55 1.09
C LEU A 18 8.38 4.40 0.46
N ASN A 19 8.37 4.55 -0.87
CA ASN A 19 9.40 5.24 -1.64
C ASN A 19 10.84 4.77 -1.31
N VAL A 20 11.01 3.47 -1.08
CA VAL A 20 12.31 2.85 -0.77
C VAL A 20 12.75 1.88 -1.86
N PRO A 21 14.07 1.73 -2.07
CA PRO A 21 14.60 0.78 -3.04
C PRO A 21 14.22 -0.67 -2.68
N LEU A 22 13.94 -1.49 -3.72
CA LEU A 22 13.63 -2.91 -3.55
C LEU A 22 14.79 -3.68 -2.90
N GLU A 23 16.02 -3.28 -3.16
CA GLU A 23 17.23 -3.86 -2.53
C GLU A 23 17.17 -3.71 -1.01
N HIS A 24 16.79 -2.51 -0.53
CA HIS A 24 16.64 -2.23 0.90
C HIS A 24 15.47 -3.02 1.51
N LEU A 25 14.40 -3.24 0.73
CA LEU A 25 13.27 -4.08 1.11
C LEU A 25 13.68 -5.54 1.37
N MET A 26 14.58 -6.08 0.53
CA MET A 26 15.06 -7.46 0.61
C MET A 26 15.97 -7.71 1.83
N HIS A 27 16.65 -6.67 2.31
CA HIS A 27 17.44 -6.71 3.55
C HIS A 27 16.61 -6.43 4.81
N MET A 28 15.34 -6.07 4.64
CA MET A 28 14.49 -5.64 5.73
C MET A 28 14.03 -6.83 6.58
N PRO A 29 14.05 -6.72 7.92
CA PRO A 29 13.61 -7.81 8.78
C PRO A 29 12.10 -8.07 8.66
N GLN A 30 11.71 -9.34 8.81
CA GLN A 30 10.36 -9.83 8.53
C GLN A 30 9.25 -9.11 9.30
N HIS A 31 9.47 -8.77 10.58
CA HIS A 31 8.46 -8.09 11.40
C HIS A 31 8.22 -6.63 10.96
N ILE A 32 9.19 -5.99 10.32
CA ILE A 32 9.01 -4.65 9.74
C ILE A 32 8.17 -4.76 8.47
N LEU A 33 8.44 -5.76 7.62
CA LEU A 33 7.64 -6.00 6.42
C LEU A 33 6.15 -6.25 6.74
N ILE A 34 5.86 -6.96 7.84
CA ILE A 34 4.48 -7.17 8.30
C ILE A 34 3.82 -5.85 8.73
N GLN A 35 4.52 -5.01 9.49
CA GLN A 35 4.02 -3.69 9.89
C GLN A 35 3.74 -2.81 8.67
N LYS A 36 4.67 -2.78 7.73
CA LYS A 36 4.54 -2.02 6.48
C LYS A 36 3.39 -2.52 5.60
N LEU A 37 3.17 -3.83 5.56
CA LEU A 37 2.05 -4.41 4.83
C LEU A 37 0.71 -4.03 5.47
N ALA A 38 0.63 -3.99 6.80
CA ALA A 38 -0.55 -3.54 7.53
C ALA A 38 -0.82 -2.03 7.29
N GLU A 39 0.23 -1.20 7.26
CA GLU A 39 0.11 0.23 6.89
C GLU A 39 -0.43 0.40 5.47
N LEU A 40 0.10 -0.36 4.51
CA LEU A 40 -0.35 -0.33 3.11
C LEU A 40 -1.82 -0.75 2.96
N ALA A 41 -2.23 -1.85 3.61
CA ALA A 41 -3.61 -2.33 3.58
C ALA A 41 -4.59 -1.30 4.19
N LYS A 42 -4.17 -0.59 5.24
CA LYS A 42 -4.95 0.47 5.86
C LYS A 42 -5.06 1.69 4.94
N ALA A 43 -3.98 2.09 4.29
CA ALA A 43 -3.97 3.19 3.32
C ALA A 43 -4.82 2.90 2.07
N GLU A 44 -4.86 1.65 1.60
CA GLU A 44 -5.74 1.22 0.50
C GLU A 44 -7.23 1.27 0.89
N GLN A 45 -7.56 0.99 2.16
CA GLN A 45 -8.94 1.13 2.66
C GLN A 45 -9.36 2.60 2.78
N GLU A 46 -8.45 3.49 3.17
CA GLU A 46 -8.73 4.91 3.36
C GLU A 46 -8.89 5.63 2.01
N ASN A 47 -7.99 5.39 1.04
CA ASN A 47 -8.06 6.02 -0.30
C ASN A 47 -9.28 5.62 -1.13
N ASN A 48 -9.89 4.46 -0.89
CA ASN A 48 -11.12 4.05 -1.57
C ASN A 48 -12.37 4.81 -1.05
N SER A 49 -12.22 5.64 -0.01
CA SER A 49 -13.30 6.45 0.54
C SER A 49 -13.32 7.89 0.00
N ASP A 50 -12.22 8.37 -0.60
CA ASP A 50 -12.08 9.74 -1.10
C ASP A 50 -12.35 9.89 -2.61
N GLU A 51 -12.38 8.79 -3.39
CA GLU A 51 -12.66 8.85 -4.84
C GLU A 51 -14.16 8.83 -5.22
N ALA A 52 -15.08 8.83 -4.24
CA ALA A 52 -16.53 8.89 -4.45
C ALA A 52 -17.17 10.24 -4.03
N GLY A 53 -16.36 11.29 -3.79
CA GLY A 53 -16.79 12.51 -3.12
C GLY A 53 -16.86 13.81 -3.93
N ASP A 54 -16.29 13.89 -5.14
CA ASP A 54 -16.20 15.17 -5.89
C ASP A 54 -16.93 15.12 -7.25
N ASN A 55 -18.27 15.17 -7.21
CA ASN A 55 -19.06 15.76 -8.29
C ASN A 55 -20.46 16.18 -7.81
N ARG A 56 -20.52 17.16 -6.91
CA ARG A 56 -21.75 17.94 -6.67
C ARG A 56 -21.44 19.42 -6.83
N ASN A 57 -20.96 19.80 -8.01
CA ASN A 57 -20.85 21.20 -8.37
C ASN A 57 -22.14 21.67 -9.06
N ASN A 58 -22.84 22.54 -8.34
CA ASN A 58 -23.91 23.45 -8.77
C ASN A 58 -23.94 23.78 -10.28
N ARG A 59 -25.07 23.50 -10.93
CA ARG A 59 -25.58 24.17 -12.15
C ARG A 59 -27.06 23.77 -12.31
N GLY A 60 -28.07 24.63 -12.31
CA GLY A 60 -28.18 26.08 -12.19
C GLY A 60 -29.68 26.47 -12.24
N GLU A 61 -29.93 27.72 -11.89
CA GLU A 61 -31.17 28.52 -12.11
C GLU A 61 -32.45 28.17 -11.34
#